data_AF-A0A2V9Y5T9-F1
#
_entry.id   AF-A0A2V9Y5T9-F1
#
_cell.length_a   1.000
_cell.length_b   1.000
_cell.length_c   1.000
_cell.angle_alpha   90.00
_cell.angle_beta   90.00
_cell.angle_gamma   90.00
#
_symmetry.space_group_name_H-M   'P 1'
#
loop_
_entity.id
_entity.type
_entity.pdbx_description
1 polymer ?
#
loop_
_entity_poly.entity_id
_entity_poly.type
_entity_poly.pdbx_seq_one_letter_code
_entity_poly.pdbx_strand_id
1 'polypeptide(L)'
;MRVLVEVGAVCADYQDRVFRNLPTRRLQLDEMWAWIYCKQKNRTEEIAKKHPDAGDVWLWVAIDADTKLVPSWMLGQRDLATAFVSDLASRLSNRVQITSDGHRPYVEAIETVFGTEVDYSLLQKIYGSPLENYTRYSPAKCIGIDVRHLSRNPNPKHISTSYVERQNWAVRTAMRRCTRLSNGFSRKLGNHAAATALNYFAYNFIQIHSTLRTSPAMAARVTDRLWGVDDLVRLWETYEHETETRSA
;
A
#
# COMPACT_ATOMS: atom_id res chain seq x y z
N MET A 1 13.54 -18.69 4.73
CA MET A 1 13.11 -17.99 3.50
C MET A 1 14.19 -16.97 3.17
N ARG A 2 15.29 -17.40 2.57
CA ARG A 2 16.40 -16.51 2.22
C ARG A 2 16.11 -15.76 0.91
N VAL A 3 15.81 -16.53 -0.14
CA VAL A 3 15.42 -16.02 -1.47
C VAL A 3 14.29 -14.99 -1.43
N LEU A 4 13.22 -15.22 -0.66
CA LEU A 4 12.12 -14.25 -0.56
C LEU A 4 12.61 -12.89 -0.05
N VAL A 5 13.51 -12.87 0.94
CA VAL A 5 14.01 -11.63 1.53
C VAL A 5 14.93 -10.92 0.55
N GLU A 6 15.80 -11.66 -0.14
CA GLU A 6 16.70 -11.12 -1.18
C GLU A 6 15.88 -10.53 -2.34
N VAL A 7 15.00 -11.33 -2.96
CA VAL A 7 14.12 -10.87 -4.06
C VAL A 7 13.21 -9.73 -3.60
N GLY A 8 12.67 -9.78 -2.38
CA GLY A 8 11.85 -8.72 -1.81
C GLY A 8 12.60 -7.40 -1.65
N ALA A 9 13.87 -7.44 -1.26
CA ALA A 9 14.72 -6.26 -1.18
C ALA A 9 14.96 -5.65 -2.57
N VAL A 10 15.27 -6.49 -3.56
CA VAL A 10 15.41 -6.06 -4.97
C VAL A 10 14.12 -5.43 -5.50
N CYS A 11 12.97 -6.05 -5.22
CA CYS A 11 11.66 -5.51 -5.62
C CYS A 11 11.39 -4.13 -4.99
N ALA A 12 11.76 -3.94 -3.72
CA ALA A 12 11.56 -2.67 -3.03
C ALA A 12 12.48 -1.58 -3.58
N ASP A 13 13.77 -1.89 -3.74
CA ASP A 13 14.78 -0.94 -4.23
C ASP A 13 14.52 -0.52 -5.69
N TYR A 14 14.15 -1.48 -6.55
CA TYR A 14 13.79 -1.19 -7.92
C TYR A 14 12.58 -0.24 -8.00
N GLN A 15 11.51 -0.53 -7.24
CA GLN A 15 10.33 0.33 -7.17
C GLN A 15 10.67 1.73 -6.64
N ASP A 16 11.56 1.85 -5.65
CA ASP A 16 12.02 3.14 -5.14
C ASP A 16 12.71 3.98 -6.21
N ARG A 17 13.59 3.33 -6.98
CA ARG A 17 14.38 3.97 -8.03
C ARG A 17 13.56 4.42 -9.23
N VAL A 18 12.61 3.59 -9.69
CA VAL A 18 11.88 3.85 -10.95
C VAL A 18 10.61 4.67 -10.78
N PHE A 19 10.00 4.68 -9.59
CA PHE A 19 8.81 5.48 -9.32
C PHE A 19 9.20 6.92 -8.96
N ARG A 20 9.72 7.66 -9.95
CA ARG A 20 10.10 9.07 -9.83
C ARG A 20 9.43 9.87 -10.93
N ASN A 21 9.14 11.13 -10.65
CA ASN A 21 8.51 12.06 -11.60
C ASN A 21 7.21 11.52 -12.21
N LEU A 22 6.37 10.88 -11.40
CA LEU A 22 5.14 10.27 -11.86
C LEU A 22 4.07 11.33 -12.21
N PRO A 23 3.49 11.31 -13.43
CA PRO A 23 2.48 12.27 -13.88
C PRO A 23 1.07 11.92 -13.36
N THR A 24 0.97 11.54 -12.08
CA THR A 24 -0.26 11.09 -11.45
C THR A 24 -1.24 12.25 -11.27
N ARG A 25 -2.55 12.00 -11.31
CA ARG A 25 -3.56 13.05 -11.10
C ARG A 25 -4.42 12.84 -9.86
N ARG A 26 -4.77 11.59 -9.56
CA ARG A 26 -5.80 11.26 -8.58
C ARG A 26 -5.34 10.09 -7.73
N LEU A 27 -5.05 10.34 -6.46
CA LEU A 27 -4.55 9.35 -5.53
C LEU A 27 -5.58 9.01 -4.47
N GLN A 28 -5.63 7.74 -4.09
CA GLN A 28 -6.38 7.27 -2.93
C GLN A 28 -5.43 6.62 -1.94
N LEU A 29 -5.57 6.99 -0.67
CA LEU A 29 -4.74 6.49 0.43
C LEU A 29 -5.61 5.69 1.40
N ASP A 30 -5.06 4.60 1.92
CA ASP A 30 -5.68 3.79 2.98
C ASP A 30 -4.57 3.02 3.70
N GLU A 31 -4.88 2.55 4.91
CA GLU A 31 -4.04 1.66 5.67
C GLU A 31 -4.80 0.37 6.04
N MET A 32 -4.20 -0.78 5.72
CA MET A 32 -4.77 -2.06 6.11
C MET A 32 -4.04 -2.64 7.32
N TRP A 33 -4.82 -3.13 8.27
CA TRP A 33 -4.30 -3.85 9.43
C TRP A 33 -3.88 -5.30 9.10
N ALA A 34 -2.73 -5.70 9.63
CA ALA A 34 -2.20 -7.05 9.70
C ALA A 34 -1.49 -7.27 11.05
N TRP A 35 -0.85 -8.42 11.26
CA TRP A 35 -0.09 -8.69 12.49
C TRP A 35 1.13 -9.58 12.22
N ILE A 36 2.13 -9.43 13.09
CA ILE A 36 3.38 -10.21 13.11
C ILE A 36 3.42 -11.04 14.37
N TYR A 37 3.69 -12.35 14.23
CA TYR A 37 3.79 -13.36 15.28
C TYR A 37 2.50 -13.58 16.10
N CYS A 38 1.98 -12.56 16.74
CA CYS A 38 0.70 -12.55 17.43
C CYS A 38 0.03 -11.18 17.27
N LYS A 39 -1.29 -11.12 17.48
CA LYS A 39 -2.01 -9.83 17.54
C LYS A 39 -1.55 -9.03 18.76
N GLN A 40 -1.60 -7.70 18.69
CA GLN A 40 -1.17 -6.81 19.77
C GLN A 40 -1.79 -7.17 21.11
N LYS A 41 -3.10 -7.49 21.12
CA LYS A 41 -3.82 -7.89 22.35
C LYS A 41 -3.29 -9.15 23.04
N ASN A 42 -2.52 -9.98 22.33
CA ASN A 42 -1.93 -11.22 22.84
C ASN A 42 -0.42 -11.08 23.10
N ARG A 43 0.16 -9.89 22.90
CA ARG A 43 1.59 -9.64 23.03
C ARG A 43 1.95 -9.46 24.50
N THR A 44 2.55 -10.49 25.10
CA THR A 44 3.11 -10.42 26.46
C THR A 44 4.49 -9.76 26.45
N GLU A 45 4.99 -9.34 27.61
CA GLU A 45 6.36 -8.82 27.73
C GLU A 45 7.43 -9.84 27.34
N GLU A 46 7.20 -11.13 27.64
CA GLU A 46 8.11 -12.20 27.23
C GLU A 46 8.17 -12.34 25.70
N ILE A 47 7.00 -12.28 25.04
CA ILE A 47 6.93 -12.28 23.58
C ILE A 47 7.63 -11.04 23.02
N ALA A 48 7.40 -9.86 23.60
CA ALA A 48 8.04 -8.62 23.18
C ALA A 48 9.57 -8.69 23.28
N LYS A 49 10.11 -9.33 24.33
CA LYS A 49 11.57 -9.53 24.51
C LYS A 49 12.16 -10.48 23.46
N LYS A 50 11.46 -11.56 23.11
CA LYS A 50 11.92 -12.56 22.12
C LYS A 50 11.66 -12.14 20.67
N HIS A 51 10.59 -11.38 20.46
CA HIS A 51 10.10 -10.94 19.16
C HIS A 51 9.71 -9.45 19.26
N PRO A 52 10.68 -8.53 19.13
CA PRO A 52 10.42 -7.09 19.26
C PRO A 52 9.30 -6.60 18.32
N ASP A 53 9.30 -7.09 17.08
CA ASP A 53 8.33 -6.75 16.04
C ASP A 53 6.97 -7.44 16.19
N ALA A 54 6.77 -8.29 17.20
CA ALA A 54 5.49 -8.96 17.39
C ALA A 54 4.40 -7.94 17.71
N GLY A 55 3.20 -8.12 17.16
CA GLY A 55 2.08 -7.23 17.38
C GLY A 55 1.38 -6.82 16.09
N ASP A 56 0.64 -5.73 16.19
CA ASP A 56 -0.10 -5.18 15.06
C ASP A 56 0.82 -4.37 14.14
N VAL A 57 0.52 -4.44 12.84
CA VAL A 57 1.24 -3.71 11.80
C VAL A 57 0.25 -3.22 10.75
N TRP A 58 0.50 -2.06 10.17
CA TRP A 58 -0.29 -1.44 9.13
C TRP A 58 0.49 -1.37 7.83
N LEU A 59 -0.17 -1.75 6.76
CA LEU A 59 0.30 -1.55 5.40
C LEU A 59 -0.42 -0.32 4.83
N TRP A 60 0.32 0.77 4.75
CA TRP A 60 -0.07 2.03 4.12
C TRP A 60 0.09 1.92 2.62
N VAL A 61 -0.90 2.37 1.86
CA VAL A 61 -0.92 2.19 0.40
C VAL A 61 -1.47 3.44 -0.28
N ALA A 62 -0.79 3.87 -1.34
CA ALA A 62 -1.29 4.85 -2.28
C ALA A 62 -1.65 4.14 -3.59
N ILE A 63 -2.76 4.50 -4.22
CA ILE A 63 -3.08 4.03 -5.57
C ILE A 63 -3.51 5.19 -6.45
N ASP A 64 -2.99 5.22 -7.68
CA ASP A 64 -3.46 6.12 -8.72
C ASP A 64 -4.78 5.61 -9.32
N ALA A 65 -5.82 6.43 -9.24
CA ALA A 65 -7.14 6.13 -9.75
C ALA A 65 -7.17 6.01 -11.28
N ASP A 66 -6.22 6.59 -12.02
CA ASP A 66 -6.15 6.49 -13.47
C ASP A 66 -5.43 5.21 -13.89
N THR A 67 -4.13 5.14 -13.59
CA THR A 67 -3.23 4.07 -14.05
C THR A 67 -3.27 2.81 -13.18
N LYS A 68 -3.97 2.85 -12.04
CA LYS A 68 -3.98 1.79 -11.01
C LYS A 68 -2.60 1.49 -10.44
N LEU A 69 -1.59 2.30 -10.73
CA LEU A 69 -0.26 2.15 -10.17
C LEU A 69 -0.36 2.30 -8.65
N VAL A 70 0.36 1.45 -7.92
CA VAL A 70 0.66 1.69 -6.51
C VAL A 70 2.06 2.32 -6.44
N PRO A 71 2.15 3.67 -6.39
CA PRO A 71 3.43 4.36 -6.44
C PRO A 71 4.19 4.33 -5.11
N SER A 72 3.48 4.19 -3.99
CA SER A 72 4.07 4.16 -2.65
C SER A 72 3.29 3.22 -1.75
N TRP A 73 4.02 2.49 -0.91
CA TRP A 73 3.49 1.67 0.16
C TRP A 73 4.50 1.63 1.30
N MET A 74 4.01 1.51 2.54
CA MET A 74 4.86 1.39 3.72
C MET A 74 4.29 0.40 4.72
N LEU A 75 5.16 -0.35 5.39
CA LEU A 75 4.77 -1.28 6.43
C LEU A 75 5.31 -0.82 7.78
N GLY A 76 4.43 -0.62 8.76
CA GLY A 76 4.86 -0.25 10.11
C GLY A 76 3.70 0.09 11.03
N GLN A 77 3.95 0.94 12.03
CA GLN A 77 2.92 1.32 13.00
C GLN A 77 1.92 2.32 12.40
N ARG A 78 0.80 2.54 13.10
CA ARG A 78 -0.31 3.39 12.63
C ARG A 78 -0.04 4.90 12.78
N ASP A 79 1.19 5.28 13.06
CA ASP A 79 1.69 6.66 13.18
C ASP A 79 2.57 7.09 12.00
N LEU A 80 2.83 6.20 11.03
CA LEU A 80 3.72 6.48 9.89
C LEU A 80 3.12 7.36 8.78
N ALA A 81 1.97 8.00 9.01
CA ALA A 81 1.29 8.80 7.99
C ALA A 81 2.21 9.86 7.35
N THR A 82 2.97 10.61 8.15
CA THR A 82 3.86 11.66 7.63
C THR A 82 5.00 11.08 6.78
N ALA A 83 5.62 9.98 7.21
CA ALA A 83 6.69 9.33 6.46
C ALA A 83 6.16 8.78 5.12
N PHE A 84 4.99 8.14 5.14
CA PHE A 84 4.33 7.61 3.96
C PHE A 84 3.93 8.70 2.96
N VAL A 85 3.32 9.78 3.44
CA VAL A 85 2.93 10.91 2.60
C VAL A 85 4.15 11.64 2.03
N SER A 86 5.24 11.76 2.81
CA SER A 86 6.50 12.34 2.35
C SER A 86 7.15 11.52 1.24
N ASP A 87 7.22 10.20 1.41
CA ASP A 87 7.69 9.30 0.35
C ASP A 87 6.84 9.43 -0.91
N LEU A 88 5.51 9.39 -0.77
CA LEU A 88 4.60 9.57 -1.89
C LEU A 88 4.84 10.89 -2.61
N ALA A 89 4.95 12.01 -1.89
CA ALA A 89 5.21 13.33 -2.47
C ALA A 89 6.51 13.36 -3.26
N SER A 90 7.57 12.71 -2.76
CA SER A 90 8.88 12.64 -3.43
C SER A 90 8.88 11.90 -4.78
N ARG A 91 7.80 11.17 -5.08
CA ARG A 91 7.64 10.39 -6.31
C ARG A 91 6.83 11.11 -7.39
N LEU A 92 6.10 12.17 -7.03
CA LEU A 92 5.18 12.87 -7.92
C LEU A 92 5.87 14.06 -8.63
N SER A 93 5.54 14.29 -9.90
CA SER A 93 6.06 15.44 -10.66
C SER A 93 5.17 16.68 -10.64
N ASN A 94 3.94 16.53 -10.13
CA ASN A 94 2.90 17.53 -10.31
C ASN A 94 1.91 17.53 -9.14
N ARG A 95 1.11 18.58 -9.11
CA ARG A 95 -0.02 18.72 -8.20
C ARG A 95 -1.06 17.63 -8.45
N VAL A 96 -1.61 17.08 -7.36
CA VAL A 96 -2.55 15.95 -7.38
C VAL A 96 -3.80 16.22 -6.54
N GLN A 97 -4.86 15.49 -6.83
CA GLN A 97 -6.00 15.32 -5.95
C GLN A 97 -5.83 14.04 -5.12
N ILE A 98 -5.90 14.14 -3.80
CA ILE A 98 -5.77 13.03 -2.86
C ILE A 98 -7.09 12.84 -2.11
N THR A 99 -7.50 11.58 -1.94
CA THR A 99 -8.60 11.20 -1.06
C THR A 99 -8.15 10.10 -0.10
N SER A 100 -8.33 10.30 1.20
CA SER A 100 -8.11 9.26 2.21
C SER A 100 -9.38 8.95 2.99
N ASP A 101 -9.32 7.93 3.82
CA ASP A 101 -10.33 7.68 4.84
C ASP A 101 -10.27 8.76 5.95
N GLY A 102 -11.17 8.67 6.93
CA GLY A 102 -11.25 9.61 8.05
C GLY A 102 -10.13 9.48 9.09
N HIS A 103 -9.00 8.81 8.80
CA HIS A 103 -7.92 8.66 9.76
C HIS A 103 -7.18 9.99 9.95
N ARG A 104 -7.35 10.58 11.15
CA ARG A 104 -6.83 11.91 11.52
C ARG A 104 -5.35 12.16 11.16
N PRO A 105 -4.40 11.23 11.33
CA PRO A 105 -3.00 11.45 10.97
C PRO A 105 -2.77 11.82 9.49
N TYR A 106 -3.64 11.43 8.55
CA TYR A 106 -3.50 11.90 7.17
C TYR A 106 -3.67 13.41 7.04
N VAL A 107 -4.54 14.04 7.85
CA VAL A 107 -4.76 15.50 7.78
C VAL A 107 -3.46 16.23 8.10
N GLU A 108 -2.86 15.88 9.24
CA GLU A 108 -1.61 16.48 9.71
C GLU A 108 -0.45 16.17 8.76
N ALA A 109 -0.37 14.94 8.23
CA ALA A 109 0.65 14.52 7.29
C ALA A 109 0.57 15.25 5.93
N ILE A 110 -0.64 15.36 5.37
CA ILE A 110 -0.87 16.03 4.09
C ILE A 110 -0.58 17.53 4.21
N GLU A 111 -1.01 18.17 5.30
CA GLU A 111 -0.69 19.58 5.55
C GLU A 111 0.82 19.80 5.71
N THR A 112 1.51 18.93 6.43
CA THR A 112 2.97 19.04 6.65
C THR A 112 3.76 18.88 5.35
N VAL A 113 3.37 17.93 4.50
CA VAL A 113 4.17 17.55 3.32
C VAL A 113 3.80 18.37 2.08
N PHE A 114 2.50 18.51 1.81
CA PHE A 114 2.02 19.19 0.60
C PHE A 114 1.64 20.65 0.86
N GLY A 115 1.39 21.04 2.12
CA GLY A 115 0.87 22.36 2.45
C GLY A 115 -0.43 22.65 1.69
N THR A 116 -0.43 23.74 0.94
CA THR A 116 -1.59 24.09 0.08
C THR A 116 -1.50 23.53 -1.33
N GLU A 117 -0.40 22.87 -1.73
CA GLU A 117 -0.16 22.43 -3.12
C GLU A 117 -0.82 21.09 -3.46
N VAL A 118 -1.99 20.81 -2.87
CA VAL A 118 -2.76 19.57 -3.06
C VAL A 118 -4.26 19.87 -3.03
N ASP A 119 -5.05 19.11 -3.79
CA ASP A 119 -6.51 19.05 -3.62
C ASP A 119 -6.83 17.89 -2.69
N TYR A 120 -7.26 18.14 -1.46
CA TYR A 120 -7.40 17.08 -0.45
C TYR A 120 -8.82 16.95 0.10
N SER A 121 -9.31 15.73 0.18
CA SER A 121 -10.61 15.39 0.77
C SER A 121 -10.54 14.14 1.63
N LEU A 122 -11.31 14.15 2.71
CA LEU A 122 -11.61 12.95 3.47
C LEU A 122 -12.93 12.37 2.98
N LEU A 123 -12.99 11.05 2.85
CA LEU A 123 -14.23 10.32 2.66
C LEU A 123 -14.36 9.26 3.76
N GLN A 124 -15.30 9.46 4.67
CA GLN A 124 -15.61 8.52 5.73
C GLN A 124 -16.90 7.78 5.40
N LYS A 125 -16.81 6.46 5.24
CA LYS A 125 -17.99 5.61 5.07
C LYS A 125 -18.62 5.32 6.44
N ILE A 126 -19.91 5.60 6.54
CA ILE A 126 -20.71 5.30 7.72
C ILE A 126 -21.31 3.92 7.51
N TYR A 127 -20.94 2.97 8.37
CA TYR A 127 -21.48 1.62 8.36
C TYR A 127 -22.47 1.45 9.51
N GLY A 128 -23.67 0.98 9.19
CA GLY A 128 -24.69 0.66 10.19
C GLY A 128 -24.52 -0.76 10.71
N SER A 129 -24.79 -0.97 11.99
CA SER A 129 -24.99 -2.31 12.55
C SER A 129 -26.21 -2.96 11.90
N PRO A 130 -26.11 -4.20 11.37
CA PRO A 130 -27.27 -4.88 10.82
C PRO A 130 -28.31 -5.15 11.92
N LEU A 131 -29.59 -4.96 11.63
CA LEU A 131 -30.70 -5.44 12.47
C LEU A 131 -30.71 -6.99 12.47
N GLU A 132 -30.71 -7.56 13.67
CA GLU A 132 -30.99 -8.92 14.20
C GLU A 132 -30.77 -10.21 13.38
N ASN A 133 -30.69 -10.21 12.05
CA ASN A 133 -30.75 -11.44 11.24
C ASN A 133 -29.50 -11.76 10.38
N TYR A 134 -28.34 -11.18 10.71
CA TYR A 134 -27.10 -11.47 9.98
C TYR A 134 -26.10 -12.26 10.83
N THR A 135 -25.58 -13.37 10.27
CA THR A 135 -24.54 -14.20 10.92
C THR A 135 -23.25 -13.40 11.20
N ARG A 136 -22.43 -13.87 12.15
CA ARG A 136 -21.15 -13.27 12.61
C ARG A 136 -20.19 -12.81 11.48
N TYR A 137 -20.36 -13.29 10.25
CA TYR A 137 -19.47 -13.02 9.11
C TYR A 137 -20.06 -12.11 8.03
N SER A 138 -21.29 -11.63 8.19
CA SER A 138 -21.90 -10.73 7.21
C SER A 138 -21.25 -9.34 7.24
N PRO A 139 -20.95 -8.73 6.08
CA PRO A 139 -20.42 -7.38 6.04
C PRO A 139 -21.44 -6.36 6.54
N ALA A 140 -20.97 -5.31 7.22
CA ALA A 140 -21.82 -4.20 7.62
C ALA A 140 -22.34 -3.44 6.39
N LYS A 141 -23.58 -2.94 6.46
CA LYS A 141 -24.18 -2.17 5.36
C LYS A 141 -23.66 -0.74 5.43
N CYS A 142 -23.12 -0.23 4.33
CA CYS A 142 -22.82 1.20 4.22
C CYS A 142 -24.14 1.98 4.14
N ILE A 143 -24.38 2.84 5.12
CA ILE A 143 -25.63 3.61 5.28
C ILE A 143 -25.46 5.08 4.91
N GLY A 144 -24.22 5.54 4.71
CA GLY A 144 -23.93 6.92 4.34
C GLY A 144 -22.45 7.13 4.06
N ILE A 145 -22.14 8.30 3.52
CA ILE A 145 -20.78 8.77 3.24
C ILE A 145 -20.70 10.20 3.78
N ASP A 146 -19.73 10.49 4.64
CA ASP A 146 -19.35 11.84 5.06
C ASP A 146 -18.15 12.28 4.23
N VAL A 147 -18.26 13.41 3.53
CA VAL A 147 -17.20 13.98 2.70
C VAL A 147 -16.79 15.32 3.28
N ARG A 148 -15.49 15.48 3.54
CA ARG A 148 -14.92 16.75 4.02
C ARG A 148 -13.86 17.26 3.05
N HIS A 149 -14.08 18.46 2.55
CA HIS A 149 -13.11 19.19 1.74
C HIS A 149 -12.17 19.92 2.69
N LEU A 150 -10.89 19.54 2.72
CA LEU A 150 -9.93 20.10 3.66
C LEU A 150 -8.99 21.10 3.01
N SER A 151 -8.56 20.84 1.77
CA SER A 151 -7.62 21.72 1.07
C SER A 151 -8.05 21.98 -0.38
N ARG A 152 -8.02 23.27 -0.74
CA ARG A 152 -8.35 23.82 -2.07
C ARG A 152 -9.69 23.33 -2.62
N ASN A 153 -9.73 22.91 -3.89
CA ASN A 153 -10.97 22.67 -4.63
C ASN A 153 -10.93 21.31 -5.34
N PRO A 154 -10.94 20.21 -4.57
CA PRO A 154 -10.97 18.86 -5.12
C PRO A 154 -12.26 18.66 -5.90
N ASN A 155 -12.13 18.07 -7.09
CA ASN A 155 -13.29 17.79 -7.93
C ASN A 155 -14.20 16.76 -7.24
N PRO A 156 -15.44 17.11 -6.86
CA PRO A 156 -16.33 16.22 -6.12
C PRO A 156 -16.62 14.89 -6.82
N LYS A 157 -16.57 14.86 -8.17
CA LYS A 157 -16.79 13.65 -8.96
C LYS A 157 -15.71 12.59 -8.79
N HIS A 158 -14.58 12.95 -8.20
CA HIS A 158 -13.40 12.08 -8.06
C HIS A 158 -13.04 11.78 -6.61
N ILE A 159 -13.79 12.33 -5.65
CA ILE A 159 -13.64 11.98 -4.24
C ILE A 159 -14.24 10.59 -4.03
N SER A 160 -13.37 9.59 -3.94
CA SER A 160 -13.75 8.21 -3.60
C SER A 160 -12.59 7.47 -2.93
N THR A 161 -12.88 6.34 -2.29
CA THR A 161 -11.89 5.38 -1.74
C THR A 161 -12.00 4.00 -2.42
N SER A 162 -12.81 3.88 -3.46
CA SER A 162 -13.16 2.59 -4.06
C SER A 162 -11.99 1.88 -4.74
N TYR A 163 -11.01 2.61 -5.27
CA TYR A 163 -9.84 2.00 -5.90
C TYR A 163 -8.89 1.43 -4.85
N VAL A 164 -8.63 2.17 -3.77
CA VAL A 164 -7.77 1.68 -2.68
C VAL A 164 -8.45 0.54 -1.90
N GLU A 165 -9.78 0.58 -1.72
CA GLU A 165 -10.51 -0.55 -1.13
C GLU A 165 -10.43 -1.82 -1.99
N ARG A 166 -10.56 -1.67 -3.32
CA ARG A 166 -10.40 -2.80 -4.26
C ARG A 166 -8.97 -3.32 -4.26
N GLN A 167 -8.00 -2.43 -4.18
CA GLN A 167 -6.59 -2.79 -4.07
C GLN A 167 -6.34 -3.57 -2.77
N ASN A 168 -6.88 -3.11 -1.64
CA ASN A 168 -6.77 -3.78 -0.35
C ASN A 168 -7.39 -5.18 -0.40
N TRP A 169 -8.49 -5.34 -1.15
CA TRP A 169 -9.06 -6.66 -1.42
C TRP A 169 -8.13 -7.55 -2.27
N ALA A 170 -7.51 -7.00 -3.32
CA ALA A 170 -6.57 -7.74 -4.17
C ALA A 170 -5.35 -8.23 -3.36
N VAL A 171 -4.76 -7.38 -2.50
CA VAL A 171 -3.65 -7.76 -1.61
C VAL A 171 -4.06 -8.88 -0.67
N ARG A 172 -5.25 -8.83 -0.08
CA ARG A 172 -5.72 -9.89 0.83
C ARG A 172 -5.91 -11.23 0.15
N THR A 173 -6.16 -11.23 -1.16
CA THR A 173 -6.34 -12.44 -1.97
C THR A 173 -4.98 -12.98 -2.44
N ALA A 174 -4.10 -12.12 -2.94
CA ALA A 174 -2.78 -12.50 -3.46
C ALA A 174 -1.77 -12.82 -2.35
N MET A 175 -1.85 -12.11 -1.23
CA MET A 175 -0.96 -12.25 -0.09
C MET A 175 -1.71 -12.73 1.16
N ARG A 176 -1.62 -14.04 1.42
CA ARG A 176 -2.28 -14.71 2.56
C ARG A 176 -1.95 -14.08 3.93
N ARG A 177 -0.78 -13.42 4.02
CA ARG A 177 -0.26 -12.69 5.20
C ARG A 177 -1.12 -11.51 5.63
N CYS A 178 -1.94 -10.97 4.73
CA CYS A 178 -2.88 -9.88 5.00
C CYS A 178 -4.33 -10.36 5.10
N THR A 179 -4.63 -11.63 4.82
CA THR A 179 -6.00 -12.11 4.88
C THR A 179 -6.51 -12.14 6.32
N ARG A 180 -7.71 -11.60 6.54
CA ARG A 180 -8.39 -11.64 7.85
C ARG A 180 -8.81 -13.08 8.18
N LEU A 181 -8.91 -13.37 9.48
CA LEU A 181 -9.41 -14.65 10.01
C LEU A 181 -8.67 -15.87 9.41
N SER A 182 -7.34 -15.79 9.41
CA SER A 182 -6.44 -16.75 8.77
C SER A 182 -5.29 -17.11 9.71
N ASN A 183 -4.78 -18.32 9.59
CA ASN A 183 -3.52 -18.74 10.23
C ASN A 183 -2.27 -18.38 9.40
N GLY A 184 -2.43 -17.83 8.21
CA GLY A 184 -1.34 -17.51 7.29
C GLY A 184 -0.62 -16.20 7.60
N PHE A 185 -0.30 -15.91 8.87
CA PHE A 185 0.39 -14.68 9.29
C PHE A 185 1.92 -14.81 9.19
N SER A 186 2.63 -13.68 9.31
CA SER A 186 4.09 -13.67 9.29
C SER A 186 4.67 -13.74 10.70
N ARG A 187 5.72 -14.54 10.92
CA ARG A 187 6.42 -14.61 12.22
C ARG A 187 7.48 -13.51 12.41
N LYS A 188 7.98 -12.94 11.31
CA LYS A 188 9.01 -11.89 11.29
C LYS A 188 8.55 -10.76 10.39
N LEU A 189 8.84 -9.52 10.79
CA LEU A 189 8.49 -8.32 10.01
C LEU A 189 9.20 -8.29 8.66
N GLY A 190 10.51 -8.59 8.62
CA GLY A 190 11.27 -8.63 7.37
C GLY A 190 10.69 -9.57 6.31
N ASN A 191 10.17 -10.74 6.72
CA ASN A 191 9.50 -11.67 5.78
C ASN A 191 8.15 -11.12 5.29
N HIS A 192 7.46 -10.32 6.11
CA HIS A 192 6.22 -9.67 5.71
C HIS A 192 6.53 -8.55 4.71
N ALA A 193 7.49 -7.69 5.02
CA ALA A 193 7.95 -6.62 4.12
C ALA A 193 8.41 -7.17 2.76
N ALA A 194 9.20 -8.24 2.76
CA ALA A 194 9.64 -8.89 1.53
C ALA A 194 8.48 -9.45 0.68
N ALA A 195 7.49 -10.08 1.33
CA ALA A 195 6.30 -10.57 0.63
C ALA A 195 5.45 -9.41 0.07
N THR A 196 5.34 -8.31 0.81
CA THR A 196 4.65 -7.10 0.38
C THR A 196 5.34 -6.47 -0.84
N ALA A 197 6.66 -6.33 -0.80
CA ALA A 197 7.45 -5.80 -1.90
C ALA A 197 7.28 -6.62 -3.17
N LEU A 198 7.40 -7.95 -3.07
CA LEU A 198 7.19 -8.87 -4.18
C LEU A 198 5.76 -8.79 -4.73
N ASN A 199 4.75 -8.72 -3.85
CA ASN A 199 3.35 -8.58 -4.26
C ASN A 199 3.12 -7.29 -5.07
N TYR A 200 3.65 -6.16 -4.62
CA TYR A 200 3.50 -4.88 -5.33
C TYR A 200 4.30 -4.83 -6.62
N PHE A 201 5.47 -5.43 -6.66
CA PHE A 201 6.24 -5.56 -7.89
C PHE A 201 5.45 -6.37 -8.93
N ALA A 202 4.95 -7.55 -8.54
CA ALA A 202 4.15 -8.38 -9.42
C ALA A 202 2.88 -7.67 -9.89
N TYR A 203 2.18 -6.98 -9.00
CA TYR A 203 0.99 -6.20 -9.33
C TYR A 203 1.29 -5.07 -10.33
N ASN A 204 2.33 -4.27 -10.08
CA ASN A 204 2.63 -3.09 -10.89
C ASN A 204 3.24 -3.45 -12.25
N PHE A 205 4.13 -4.43 -12.33
CA PHE A 205 4.93 -4.71 -13.53
C PHE A 205 4.50 -5.94 -14.31
N ILE A 206 4.08 -7.02 -13.63
CA ILE A 206 3.88 -8.35 -14.25
C ILE A 206 2.40 -8.61 -14.57
N GLN A 207 1.49 -8.19 -13.70
CA GLN A 207 0.07 -8.51 -13.85
C GLN A 207 -0.64 -7.53 -14.79
N ILE A 208 -1.44 -8.08 -15.71
CA ILE A 208 -2.33 -7.28 -16.56
C ILE A 208 -3.57 -6.90 -15.75
N HIS A 209 -3.79 -5.60 -15.58
CA HIS A 209 -4.99 -5.12 -14.92
C HIS A 209 -6.21 -5.23 -15.87
N SER A 210 -7.27 -5.89 -15.42
CA SER A 210 -8.41 -6.26 -16.27
C SER A 210 -9.07 -5.08 -17.00
N THR A 211 -9.19 -3.92 -16.35
CA THR A 211 -9.78 -2.73 -16.97
C THR A 211 -8.81 -1.93 -17.84
N LEU A 212 -7.49 -2.03 -17.58
CA LEU A 212 -6.48 -1.29 -18.34
C LEU A 212 -6.03 -2.07 -19.57
N ARG A 213 -6.17 -3.40 -19.54
CA ARG A 213 -5.62 -4.34 -20.53
C ARG A 213 -4.10 -4.25 -20.68
N THR A 214 -3.43 -3.65 -19.72
CA THR A 214 -1.98 -3.53 -19.58
C THR A 214 -1.59 -3.54 -18.09
N SER A 215 -0.29 -3.57 -17.77
CA SER A 215 0.15 -3.45 -16.38
C SER A 215 0.03 -2.02 -15.86
N PRO A 216 -0.16 -1.81 -14.55
CA PRO A 216 -0.19 -0.47 -13.97
C PRO A 216 1.06 0.37 -14.27
N ALA A 217 2.25 -0.24 -14.26
CA ALA A 217 3.51 0.44 -14.59
C ALA A 217 3.56 0.91 -16.05
N MET A 218 3.02 0.11 -16.99
CA MET A 218 2.89 0.54 -18.38
C MET A 218 1.89 1.68 -18.55
N ALA A 219 0.73 1.60 -17.89
CA ALA A 219 -0.27 2.66 -17.92
C ALA A 219 0.27 3.99 -17.36
N ALA A 220 1.11 3.91 -16.33
CA ALA A 220 1.80 5.04 -15.73
C ALA A 220 3.06 5.49 -16.48
N ARG A 221 3.42 4.84 -17.60
CA ARG A 221 4.60 5.13 -18.41
C ARG A 221 5.93 4.98 -17.66
N VAL A 222 5.96 4.12 -16.64
CA VAL A 222 7.19 3.74 -15.93
C VAL A 222 8.01 2.78 -16.79
N THR A 223 7.34 1.94 -17.58
CA THR A 223 7.96 1.02 -18.54
C THR A 223 7.12 0.95 -19.80
N ASP A 224 7.75 0.62 -20.92
CA ASP A 224 7.14 0.48 -22.25
C ASP A 224 6.74 -0.96 -22.59
N ARG A 225 7.10 -1.93 -21.75
CA ARG A 225 6.83 -3.36 -21.95
C ARG A 225 6.27 -4.03 -20.71
N LEU A 226 5.58 -5.15 -20.93
CA LEU A 226 5.14 -6.02 -19.85
C LEU A 226 6.35 -6.79 -19.30
N TRP A 227 6.42 -6.93 -17.98
CA TRP A 227 7.44 -7.74 -17.33
C TRP A 227 6.97 -9.17 -17.15
N GLY A 228 7.89 -10.11 -17.29
CA GLY A 228 7.73 -11.50 -16.91
C GLY A 228 8.35 -11.80 -15.54
N VAL A 229 8.18 -13.04 -15.09
CA VAL A 229 8.90 -13.55 -13.91
C VAL A 229 10.39 -13.69 -14.22
N ASP A 230 10.76 -13.99 -15.47
CA ASP A 230 12.14 -14.06 -15.91
C ASP A 230 12.86 -12.71 -15.82
N ASP A 231 12.16 -11.60 -16.06
CA ASP A 231 12.71 -10.26 -15.86
C ASP A 231 13.05 -9.98 -14.40
N LEU A 232 12.19 -10.42 -13.47
CA LEU A 232 12.45 -10.31 -12.04
C LEU A 232 13.66 -11.16 -11.62
N VAL A 233 13.80 -12.37 -12.18
CA VAL A 233 14.95 -13.24 -11.90
C VAL A 233 16.24 -12.58 -12.42
N ARG A 234 16.25 -12.08 -13.66
CA ARG A 234 17.42 -11.35 -14.22
C ARG A 234 17.77 -10.10 -13.40
N LEU A 235 16.76 -9.37 -12.95
CA LEU A 235 16.95 -8.21 -12.08
C LEU A 235 17.62 -8.62 -10.76
N TRP A 236 17.16 -9.70 -10.14
CA TRP A 236 17.75 -10.23 -8.92
C TRP A 236 19.20 -10.70 -9.13
N GLU A 237 19.48 -11.46 -10.18
CA GLU A 237 20.84 -11.89 -10.53
C GLU A 237 21.79 -10.69 -10.69
N THR A 238 21.33 -9.62 -11.34
CA THR A 238 22.12 -8.39 -11.51
C THR A 238 22.47 -7.75 -10.15
N TYR A 239 21.50 -7.68 -9.23
CA TYR A 239 21.73 -7.14 -7.87
C TYR A 239 22.73 -7.97 -7.07
N GLU A 240 22.71 -9.30 -7.21
CA GLU A 240 23.68 -10.17 -6.52
C GLU A 240 25.11 -9.87 -6.99
N HIS A 241 25.32 -9.78 -8.30
CA HIS A 241 26.64 -9.47 -8.87
C HIS A 241 27.15 -8.07 -8.44
N GLU A 242 26.29 -7.06 -8.42
CA GLU A 242 26.64 -5.70 -7.96
C GLU A 242 27.00 -5.69 -6.47
N THR A 243 26.32 -6.49 -5.66
CA THR A 243 26.57 -6.57 -4.22
C THR A 243 27.89 -7.26 -3.93
N GLU A 244 28.19 -8.36 -4.64
CA GLU A 244 29.48 -9.06 -4.56
C GLU A 244 30.64 -8.14 -4.94
N THR A 245 30.50 -7.40 -6.05
CA THR A 245 31.52 -6.47 -6.55
C THR A 245 31.81 -5.33 -5.57
N ARG A 246 30.80 -4.85 -4.82
CA ARG A 246 30.97 -3.80 -3.79
C ARG A 246 31.58 -4.31 -2.49
N SER A 247 31.59 -5.63 -2.28
CA SER A 247 32.11 -6.27 -1.06
C SER A 247 33.54 -6.79 -1.21
N ALA A 248 34.07 -6.80 -2.44
CA ALA A 248 35.44 -7.17 -2.78
C ALA A 248 36.37 -5.93 -2.83
#